data_AF-A0A914XXI9-F1
#
_entry.id   AF-A0A914XXI9-F1
#
_cell.length_a   1.000
_cell.length_b   1.000
_cell.length_c   1.000
_cell.angle_alpha   90.00
_cell.angle_beta   90.00
_cell.angle_gamma   90.00
#
_symmetry.space_group_name_H-M   'P 1'
#
loop_
_entity.id
_entity.type
_entity.pdbx_description
1 polymer ?
#
loop_
_entity_poly.entity_id
_entity_poly.type
_entity_poly.pdbx_seq_one_letter_code
_entity_poly.pdbx_strand_id
1 'polypeptide(L)'
;MVGFILGLGDRHCENILLDSTNGDVVHVDFNILFNKGEDLPAPEIVPFRLTRNMIDGFGPTGVEGAFRKTCETVMRVLRREQATLCTVLETFIHDPLLEWTKIESRNHQIRGAPKNAVAVDINEQDSAISLIKARLEGKIVTKKIHPLSKSCITMSVEGQVAQLIKMATDPEFLAYMYIGWNPHL
;
A
#
# COMPACT_ATOMS: atom_id res chain seq x y z
N MET A 1 -5.58 -6.43 1.08
CA MET A 1 -5.15 -6.33 2.49
C MET A 1 -3.63 -6.30 2.65
N VAL A 2 -2.89 -7.29 2.15
CA VAL A 2 -1.41 -7.30 2.21
C VAL A 2 -0.81 -6.01 1.60
N GLY A 3 -1.28 -5.59 0.42
CA GLY A 3 -0.84 -4.35 -0.20
C GLY A 3 -1.00 -3.11 0.69
N PHE A 4 -2.13 -2.99 1.40
CA PHE A 4 -2.32 -1.91 2.37
C PHE A 4 -1.33 -1.98 3.55
N ILE A 5 -1.12 -3.18 4.12
CA ILE A 5 -0.15 -3.37 5.21
C ILE A 5 1.24 -2.90 4.76
N LEU A 6 1.71 -3.35 3.59
CA LEU A 6 3.02 -3.00 3.06
C LEU A 6 3.11 -1.57 2.50
N GLY A 7 1.98 -0.92 2.21
CA GLY A 7 1.95 0.36 1.52
C GLY A 7 2.33 0.26 0.03
N LEU A 8 1.85 -0.78 -0.65
CA LEU A 8 2.00 -0.98 -2.09
C LEU A 8 1.12 0.03 -2.84
N GLY A 9 1.75 0.85 -3.70
CA GLY A 9 1.09 1.76 -4.61
C GLY A 9 1.18 1.31 -6.07
N ASP A 10 0.86 2.21 -7.00
CA ASP A 10 0.92 2.04 -8.44
C ASP A 10 0.08 0.85 -8.93
N ARG A 11 -1.16 0.74 -8.42
CA ARG A 11 -2.09 -0.36 -8.73
C ARG A 11 -3.04 0.00 -9.87
N HIS A 12 -2.49 0.43 -11.01
CA HIS A 12 -3.24 0.59 -12.27
C HIS A 12 -3.56 -0.76 -12.92
N CYS A 13 -4.41 -0.74 -13.95
CA CYS A 13 -4.93 -1.96 -14.59
C CYS A 13 -3.86 -2.89 -15.17
N GLU A 14 -2.71 -2.35 -15.60
CA GLU A 14 -1.62 -3.16 -16.16
C GLU A 14 -0.78 -3.88 -15.09
N ASN A 15 -0.87 -3.46 -13.83
CA ASN A 15 -0.18 -4.08 -12.69
C ASN A 15 -1.01 -5.14 -11.95
N ILE A 16 -2.20 -5.44 -12.48
CA ILE A 16 -3.13 -6.45 -11.95
C ILE A 16 -3.53 -7.36 -13.11
N LEU A 17 -2.83 -8.49 -13.22
CA LEU A 17 -3.09 -9.50 -14.26
C LEU A 17 -4.17 -10.46 -13.79
N LEU A 18 -4.98 -10.92 -14.74
CA LEU A 18 -6.00 -11.95 -14.55
C LEU A 18 -5.61 -13.20 -15.33
N ASP A 19 -5.55 -14.34 -14.66
CA ASP A 19 -5.43 -15.63 -15.32
C ASP A 19 -6.77 -16.01 -15.94
N SER A 20 -6.80 -16.14 -17.26
CA SER A 20 -8.01 -16.42 -18.02
C SER A 20 -8.56 -17.85 -17.83
N THR A 21 -7.77 -18.75 -17.24
CA THR A 21 -8.15 -20.16 -17.06
C THR A 21 -8.91 -20.39 -15.76
N ASN A 22 -8.58 -19.66 -14.70
CA ASN A 22 -9.12 -19.84 -13.35
C ASN A 22 -9.68 -18.54 -12.72
N GLY A 23 -9.39 -17.37 -13.29
CA GLY A 23 -9.81 -16.07 -12.78
C GLY A 23 -8.95 -15.51 -11.65
N ASP A 24 -7.79 -16.13 -11.35
CA ASP A 24 -6.90 -15.67 -10.30
C ASP A 24 -6.23 -14.35 -10.66
N VAL A 25 -5.94 -13.55 -9.63
CA VAL A 25 -5.31 -12.24 -9.76
C VAL A 25 -3.82 -12.34 -9.42
N VAL A 26 -2.97 -11.85 -10.31
CA VAL A 26 -1.52 -11.75 -10.10
C VAL A 26 -1.11 -10.28 -10.12
N HIS A 27 -0.53 -9.82 -9.02
CA HIS A 27 0.06 -8.49 -8.94
C HIS A 27 1.48 -8.54 -9.51
N VAL A 28 1.79 -7.61 -10.42
CA VAL A 28 3.14 -7.42 -10.97
C VAL A 28 3.65 -6.02 -10.67
N ASP A 29 4.94 -5.79 -10.92
CA ASP A 29 5.67 -4.56 -10.65
C ASP A 29 5.53 -4.07 -9.19
N PHE A 30 6.53 -4.29 -8.35
CA PHE A 30 6.51 -3.88 -6.93
C PHE A 30 7.44 -2.68 -6.66
N ASN A 31 7.66 -1.82 -7.65
CA ASN A 31 8.59 -0.70 -7.51
C ASN A 31 8.14 0.36 -6.49
N ILE A 32 6.82 0.53 -6.32
CA ILE A 32 6.22 1.52 -5.39
C ILE A 32 5.74 0.83 -4.10
N LEU A 33 6.66 0.62 -3.17
CA LEU A 33 6.40 0.05 -1.84
C LEU A 33 6.54 1.09 -0.72
N PHE A 34 6.06 0.75 0.48
CA PHE A 34 6.23 1.53 1.71
C PHE A 34 5.71 2.97 1.61
N ASN A 35 4.54 3.14 0.98
CA ASN A 35 3.84 4.42 0.82
C ASN A 35 4.54 5.45 -0.08
N LYS A 36 5.51 5.03 -0.91
CA LYS A 36 6.09 5.89 -1.94
C LYS A 36 5.07 6.39 -2.98
N GLY A 37 3.89 5.76 -3.08
CA GLY A 37 2.79 6.26 -3.89
C GLY A 37 2.31 7.67 -3.48
N GLU A 38 2.53 8.06 -2.22
CA GLU A 38 2.23 9.42 -1.72
C GLU A 38 3.27 10.47 -2.15
N ASP A 39 4.41 10.02 -2.70
CA ASP A 39 5.49 10.88 -3.20
C ASP A 39 5.38 11.14 -4.71
N LEU A 40 4.42 10.50 -5.39
CA LEU A 40 4.16 10.72 -6.81
C LEU A 40 3.61 12.14 -7.06
N PRO A 41 3.83 12.72 -8.26
CA PRO A 41 3.29 14.04 -8.61
C PRO A 41 1.77 14.16 -8.42
N ALA A 42 1.06 13.07 -8.71
CA ALA A 42 -0.32 12.86 -8.30
C ALA A 42 -0.32 11.77 -7.21
N PRO A 43 -0.44 12.13 -5.93
CA PRO A 43 -0.37 11.17 -4.83
C PRO A 43 -1.49 10.12 -4.93
N GLU A 44 -1.14 8.87 -4.68
CA GLU A 44 -2.15 7.82 -4.50
C GLU A 44 -2.72 7.88 -3.07
N ILE A 45 -4.02 8.15 -2.98
CA ILE A 45 -4.68 8.38 -1.69
C ILE A 45 -5.61 7.26 -1.24
N VAL A 46 -6.01 6.37 -2.16
CA VAL A 46 -6.79 5.17 -1.82
C VAL A 46 -5.88 4.07 -1.28
N PRO A 47 -6.33 3.25 -0.32
CA PRO A 47 -5.48 2.23 0.30
C PRO A 47 -5.19 1.03 -0.60
N PHE A 48 -6.02 0.77 -1.61
CA PHE A 48 -5.84 -0.22 -2.66
C PHE A 48 -6.86 0.01 -3.78
N ARG A 49 -6.65 -0.60 -4.95
CA ARG A 49 -7.61 -0.55 -6.05
C ARG A 49 -8.89 -1.31 -5.69
N LEU A 50 -10.01 -0.60 -5.61
CA LEU A 50 -11.35 -1.16 -5.51
C LEU A 50 -12.34 -0.22 -6.19
N THR A 51 -12.46 -0.36 -7.50
CA THR A 51 -13.31 0.48 -8.34
C THR A 51 -14.65 -0.19 -8.64
N ARG A 52 -15.55 0.53 -9.33
CA ARG A 52 -16.89 0.03 -9.65
C ARG A 52 -16.86 -1.28 -10.45
N ASN A 53 -16.00 -1.39 -11.47
CA ASN A 53 -15.94 -2.59 -12.30
C ASN A 53 -15.40 -3.80 -11.52
N MET A 54 -14.52 -3.58 -10.54
CA MET A 54 -14.08 -4.66 -9.64
C MET A 54 -15.23 -5.13 -8.75
N ILE A 55 -16.01 -4.19 -8.19
CA ILE A 55 -17.17 -4.52 -7.34
C ILE A 55 -18.23 -5.25 -8.16
N ASP A 56 -18.51 -4.79 -9.39
CA ASP A 56 -19.44 -5.43 -10.31
C ASP A 56 -18.98 -6.86 -10.65
N GLY A 57 -17.66 -7.06 -10.81
CA GLY A 57 -17.04 -8.38 -11.03
C GLY A 57 -17.21 -9.37 -9.87
N PHE A 58 -17.46 -8.89 -8.64
CA PHE A 58 -17.77 -9.76 -7.49
C PHE A 58 -19.21 -10.29 -7.51
N GLY A 59 -20.03 -9.86 -8.47
CA GLY A 59 -21.40 -10.31 -8.65
C GLY A 59 -22.37 -9.67 -7.64
N PRO A 60 -23.53 -10.30 -7.38
CA PRO A 60 -24.65 -9.66 -6.67
C PRO A 60 -24.34 -9.31 -5.21
N THR A 61 -23.35 -9.96 -4.60
CA THR A 61 -22.93 -9.67 -3.23
C THR A 61 -21.99 -8.47 -3.13
N GLY A 62 -21.42 -8.01 -4.26
CA GLY A 62 -20.41 -6.96 -4.30
C GLY A 62 -19.30 -7.21 -3.28
N VAL A 63 -18.95 -6.16 -2.51
CA VAL A 63 -17.91 -6.23 -1.48
C VAL A 63 -18.31 -7.04 -0.25
N GLU A 64 -19.61 -7.16 0.05
CA GLU A 64 -20.13 -7.75 1.30
C GLU A 64 -20.08 -9.29 1.33
N GLY A 65 -19.78 -9.93 0.20
CA GLY A 65 -19.69 -11.38 0.08
C GLY A 65 -18.30 -11.96 0.41
N ALA A 66 -17.82 -12.81 -0.49
CA ALA A 66 -16.53 -13.49 -0.35
C ALA A 66 -15.37 -12.50 -0.17
N PHE A 67 -15.44 -11.33 -0.81
CA PHE A 67 -14.39 -10.30 -0.71
C PHE A 67 -14.17 -9.81 0.73
N ARG A 68 -15.21 -9.30 1.41
CA ARG A 68 -15.10 -8.82 2.80
C ARG A 68 -14.65 -9.93 3.74
N LYS A 69 -15.24 -11.13 3.64
CA LYS A 69 -14.85 -12.27 4.49
C LYS A 69 -13.41 -12.72 4.30
N THR A 70 -12.93 -12.69 3.06
CA THR A 70 -11.52 -12.98 2.76
C THR A 70 -10.62 -11.89 3.32
N CYS A 71 -11.00 -10.61 3.18
CA CYS A 71 -10.25 -9.48 3.75
C CYS A 71 -10.12 -9.58 5.27
N GLU A 72 -11.22 -9.86 5.99
CA GLU A 72 -11.24 -10.08 7.44
C GLU A 72 -10.33 -11.26 7.84
N THR A 73 -10.40 -12.37 7.10
CA THR A 73 -9.60 -13.57 7.38
C THR A 73 -8.11 -13.29 7.17
N VAL A 74 -7.74 -12.71 6.03
CA VAL A 74 -6.35 -12.34 5.71
C VAL A 74 -5.82 -11.36 6.75
N MET A 75 -6.58 -10.32 7.09
CA MET A 75 -6.17 -9.35 8.09
C MET A 75 -5.93 -10.01 9.46
N ARG A 76 -6.82 -10.92 9.89
CA ARG A 76 -6.65 -11.66 11.15
C ARG A 76 -5.38 -12.51 11.16
N VAL A 77 -5.07 -13.18 10.05
CA VAL A 77 -3.83 -13.96 9.91
C VAL A 77 -2.61 -13.04 9.96
N LEU A 78 -2.63 -11.92 9.24
CA LEU A 78 -1.52 -10.95 9.23
C LEU A 78 -1.24 -10.38 10.63
N ARG A 79 -2.30 -10.04 11.40
CA ARG A 79 -2.14 -9.57 12.79
C ARG A 79 -1.63 -10.66 13.71
N ARG A 80 -2.09 -11.91 13.55
CA ARG A 80 -1.64 -13.06 14.36
C ARG A 80 -0.16 -13.38 14.13
N GLU A 81 0.26 -13.39 12.87
CA GLU A 81 1.63 -13.72 12.46
C GLU A 81 2.52 -12.48 12.32
N GLN A 82 2.15 -11.35 12.96
CA GLN A 82 2.83 -10.07 12.76
C GLN A 82 4.32 -10.11 13.09
N ALA A 83 4.74 -10.92 14.07
CA ALA A 83 6.14 -11.05 14.48
C ALA A 83 6.98 -11.62 13.34
N THR A 84 6.56 -12.78 12.79
CA THR A 84 7.21 -13.44 11.66
C THR A 84 7.26 -12.51 10.44
N LEU A 85 6.15 -11.85 10.12
CA LEU A 85 6.09 -10.90 9.00
C LEU A 85 7.05 -9.72 9.20
N CYS A 86 7.10 -9.13 10.39
CA CYS A 86 8.01 -8.03 10.69
C CYS A 86 9.47 -8.46 10.59
N THR A 87 9.83 -9.65 11.08
CA THR A 87 11.21 -10.16 10.97
C THR A 87 11.65 -10.27 9.50
N VAL A 88 10.80 -10.86 8.64
CA VAL A 88 11.11 -10.95 7.20
C VAL A 88 11.26 -9.56 6.59
N LEU A 89 10.34 -8.64 6.89
CA LEU A 89 10.38 -7.28 6.34
C LEU A 89 11.56 -6.45 6.85
N GLU A 90 11.95 -6.61 8.11
CA GLU A 90 13.14 -5.96 8.69
C GLU A 90 14.39 -6.41 7.94
N THR A 91 14.55 -7.71 7.66
CA THR A 91 15.67 -8.19 6.85
C THR A 91 15.67 -7.67 5.41
N PHE A 92 14.48 -7.50 4.82
CA PHE A 92 14.34 -6.96 3.47
C PHE A 92 14.65 -5.46 3.41
N ILE A 93 14.13 -4.67 4.35
CA ILE A 93 14.28 -3.21 4.33
C ILE A 93 15.72 -2.78 4.61
N HIS A 94 16.41 -3.49 5.49
CA HIS A 94 17.81 -3.24 5.82
C HIS A 94 18.79 -3.99 4.91
N ASP A 95 18.33 -4.51 3.75
CA ASP A 95 19.22 -5.12 2.77
C ASP A 95 20.15 -4.04 2.14
N PRO A 96 21.48 -4.14 2.31
CA PRO A 96 22.44 -3.16 1.78
C PRO A 96 22.37 -2.97 0.27
N LEU A 97 21.93 -3.98 -0.49
CA LEU A 97 21.83 -3.90 -1.95
C LEU A 97 20.69 -2.98 -2.40
N LEU A 98 19.60 -2.89 -1.62
CA LEU A 98 18.51 -1.94 -1.88
C LEU A 98 18.93 -0.49 -1.59
N GLU A 99 19.92 -0.30 -0.72
CA GLU A 99 20.52 1.01 -0.47
C GLU A 99 21.38 1.46 -1.66
N TRP A 100 22.14 0.54 -2.27
CA TRP A 100 23.04 0.84 -3.39
C TRP A 100 22.30 1.22 -4.68
N THR A 101 21.22 0.52 -5.03
CA THR A 101 20.41 0.85 -6.22
C THR A 101 19.77 2.25 -6.15
N LYS A 102 19.46 2.74 -4.94
CA LYS A 102 18.95 4.11 -4.71
C LYS A 102 20.05 5.16 -4.84
N ILE A 103 21.29 4.83 -4.48
CA ILE A 103 22.45 5.71 -4.65
C ILE A 103 22.79 5.86 -6.13
N GLU A 104 22.73 4.78 -6.91
CA GLU A 104 23.02 4.81 -8.36
C GLU A 104 21.97 5.59 -9.16
N SER A 105 20.68 5.40 -8.86
CA SER A 105 19.58 6.14 -9.49
C SER A 105 19.59 7.64 -9.12
N ARG A 106 19.97 7.98 -7.87
CA ARG A 106 20.24 9.38 -7.47
C ARG A 106 21.47 9.94 -8.18
N ASN A 107 22.56 9.19 -8.32
CA ASN A 107 23.76 9.64 -9.05
C ASN A 107 23.50 9.88 -10.54
N HIS A 108 22.51 9.20 -11.15
CA HIS A 108 22.08 9.48 -12.52
C HIS A 108 21.23 10.76 -12.64
N GLN A 109 20.52 11.16 -11.58
CA GLN A 109 19.81 12.44 -11.49
C GLN A 109 20.73 13.61 -11.06
N ILE A 110 21.82 13.35 -10.32
CA ILE A 110 22.79 14.34 -9.84
C ILE A 110 23.92 14.56 -10.86
N ARG A 111 23.58 14.97 -12.09
CA ARG A 111 24.54 15.62 -13.01
C ARG A 111 24.41 17.15 -13.06
N GLY A 112 23.58 17.76 -12.20
CA GLY A 112 23.28 19.20 -12.29
C GLY A 112 22.97 19.99 -11.00
N ALA A 113 23.24 19.50 -9.78
CA ALA A 113 22.97 20.26 -8.55
C ALA A 113 24.03 20.01 -7.45
N PRO A 114 24.30 20.99 -6.56
CA PRO A 114 25.50 21.01 -5.74
C PRO A 114 25.50 19.94 -4.63
N LYS A 115 26.71 19.45 -4.35
CA LYS A 115 27.05 18.44 -3.35
C LYS A 115 26.82 19.00 -1.94
N ASN A 116 25.67 18.72 -1.33
CA ASN A 116 25.47 18.77 0.12
C ASN A 116 24.15 18.06 0.50
N ALA A 117 24.18 16.74 0.62
CA ALA A 117 23.20 15.93 1.36
C ALA A 117 23.75 14.51 1.57
N VAL A 118 24.80 14.39 2.39
CA VAL A 118 25.25 13.10 2.91
C VAL A 118 24.44 12.81 4.17
N ALA A 119 23.24 12.27 3.98
CA ALA A 119 22.50 11.53 4.98
C ALA A 119 21.57 10.57 4.22
N VAL A 120 21.98 9.31 4.10
CA VAL A 120 21.01 8.24 3.86
C VAL A 120 20.13 8.27 5.10
N ASP A 121 18.86 8.62 4.92
CA ASP A 121 17.94 8.88 6.02
C ASP A 121 17.55 7.52 6.64
N ILE A 122 18.40 7.00 7.53
CA ILE A 122 18.17 5.78 8.33
C ILE A 122 16.77 5.84 8.99
N ASN A 123 16.31 7.06 9.27
CA ASN A 123 14.99 7.39 9.79
C ASN A 123 13.82 6.97 8.88
N GLU A 124 13.99 6.91 7.54
CA GLU A 124 12.91 6.51 6.62
C GLU A 124 12.63 5.00 6.63
N GLN A 125 13.67 4.18 6.81
CA GLN A 125 13.53 2.71 6.85
C GLN A 125 12.85 2.26 8.14
N ASP A 126 13.33 2.77 9.28
CA ASP A 126 12.72 2.54 10.59
C ASP A 126 11.28 3.07 10.64
N SER A 127 11.01 4.18 9.93
CA SER A 127 9.66 4.72 9.77
C SER A 127 8.73 3.74 9.04
N ALA A 128 9.18 3.08 7.96
CA ALA A 128 8.35 2.13 7.22
C ALA A 128 7.91 0.95 8.07
N ILE A 129 8.84 0.31 8.81
CA ILE A 129 8.50 -0.78 9.74
C ILE A 129 7.52 -0.30 10.82
N SER A 130 7.73 0.90 11.37
CA SER A 130 6.83 1.46 12.40
C SER A 130 5.40 1.64 11.89
N LEU A 131 5.23 2.08 10.65
CA LEU A 131 3.92 2.22 10.00
C LEU A 131 3.26 0.86 9.77
N ILE A 132 4.02 -0.14 9.33
CA ILE A 132 3.54 -1.51 9.13
C ILE A 132 3.05 -2.11 10.45
N LYS A 133 3.85 -1.99 11.53
CA LYS A 133 3.47 -2.44 12.87
C LYS A 133 2.19 -1.75 13.34
N ALA A 134 2.09 -0.43 13.19
CA ALA A 134 0.89 0.33 13.54
C ALA A 134 -0.37 -0.13 12.75
N ARG A 135 -0.23 -0.49 11.47
CA ARG A 135 -1.34 -1.05 10.68
C ARG A 135 -1.76 -2.43 11.15
N LEU A 136 -0.81 -3.27 11.53
CA LEU A 136 -1.07 -4.60 12.11
C LEU A 136 -1.72 -4.50 13.50
N GLU A 137 -1.46 -3.42 14.25
CA GLU A 137 -2.18 -3.09 15.49
C GLU A 137 -3.61 -2.58 15.25
N GLY A 138 -4.02 -2.41 14.00
CA GLY A 138 -5.37 -2.00 13.62
C GLY A 138 -5.57 -0.50 13.45
N LYS A 139 -4.49 0.26 13.28
CA LYS A 139 -4.56 1.68 12.91
C LYS A 139 -4.61 1.81 11.38
N ILE A 140 -5.24 2.88 10.89
CA ILE A 140 -5.14 3.27 9.48
C ILE A 140 -4.20 4.46 9.43
N VAL A 141 -2.95 4.19 9.05
CA VAL A 141 -1.87 5.18 9.04
C VAL A 141 -1.06 5.09 7.78
N THR A 142 -0.56 6.23 7.33
CA THR A 142 0.36 6.40 6.22
C THR A 142 1.37 7.52 6.51
N LYS A 143 2.34 7.76 5.63
CA LYS A 143 3.44 8.70 5.89
C LYS A 143 2.94 10.15 5.87
N LYS A 144 2.13 10.51 4.87
CA LYS A 144 1.67 11.89 4.64
C LYS A 144 0.18 12.08 4.86
N ILE A 145 -0.66 11.18 4.33
CA ILE A 145 -2.11 11.39 4.25
C ILE A 145 -2.78 11.16 5.62
N HIS A 146 -2.45 10.03 6.26
CA HIS A 146 -2.96 9.65 7.57
C HIS A 146 -1.81 9.47 8.57
N PRO A 147 -1.15 10.55 9.02
CA PRO A 147 0.02 10.44 9.86
C PRO A 147 -0.33 9.81 11.22
N LEU A 148 0.63 9.08 11.80
CA LEU A 148 0.49 8.38 13.09
C LEU A 148 0.02 9.32 14.22
N SER A 149 0.47 10.58 14.20
CA SER A 149 0.09 11.60 15.20
C SER A 149 -1.40 11.94 15.23
N LYS A 150 -2.13 11.69 14.14
CA LYS A 150 -3.58 11.93 14.03
C LYS A 150 -4.40 10.65 14.25
N SER A 151 -3.76 9.48 14.35
CA SER A 151 -4.42 8.20 14.48
C SER A 151 -4.60 7.83 15.95
N CYS A 152 -5.79 8.07 16.50
CA CYS A 152 -6.07 7.85 17.93
C CYS A 152 -6.80 6.52 18.20
N ILE A 153 -7.35 5.87 17.17
CA ILE A 153 -8.27 4.75 17.35
C ILE A 153 -7.68 3.47 16.75
N THR A 154 -7.40 2.50 17.62
CA THR A 154 -7.14 1.11 17.23
C THR A 154 -8.45 0.41 16.93
N MET A 155 -8.58 -0.14 15.73
CA MET A 155 -9.82 -0.78 15.27
C MET A 155 -9.74 -2.31 15.40
N SER A 156 -10.90 -2.94 15.57
CA SER A 156 -11.03 -4.39 15.34
C SER A 156 -10.67 -4.73 13.90
N VAL A 157 -10.50 -6.03 13.61
CA VAL A 157 -10.21 -6.49 12.25
C VAL A 157 -11.34 -6.09 11.30
N GLU A 158 -12.57 -6.34 11.71
CA GLU A 158 -13.79 -6.05 10.94
C GLU A 158 -13.95 -4.54 10.74
N GLY A 159 -13.70 -3.74 11.78
CA GLY A 159 -13.76 -2.28 11.70
C GLY A 159 -12.70 -1.70 10.76
N GLN A 160 -11.46 -2.18 10.85
CA GLN A 160 -10.38 -1.72 9.96
C GLN A 160 -10.70 -2.09 8.50
N VAL A 161 -11.14 -3.32 8.23
CA VAL A 161 -11.53 -3.74 6.88
C VAL A 161 -12.68 -2.91 6.35
N ALA A 162 -13.73 -2.66 7.15
CA ALA A 162 -14.85 -1.83 6.74
C ALA A 162 -14.43 -0.41 6.37
N GLN A 163 -13.58 0.22 7.18
CA GLN A 163 -13.09 1.56 6.92
C GLN A 163 -12.17 1.62 5.70
N LEU A 164 -11.33 0.61 5.50
CA LEU A 164 -10.47 0.51 4.31
C LEU A 164 -11.27 0.34 3.02
N ILE A 165 -12.31 -0.51 3.03
CA ILE A 165 -13.23 -0.66 1.90
C ILE A 165 -13.89 0.69 1.60
N LYS A 166 -14.43 1.36 2.63
CA LYS A 166 -15.05 2.68 2.49
C LYS A 166 -14.12 3.69 1.82
N MET A 167 -12.87 3.77 2.28
CA MET A 167 -11.85 4.67 1.73
C MET A 167 -11.45 4.30 0.29
N ALA A 168 -11.35 3.01 -0.03
CA ALA A 168 -11.00 2.55 -1.37
C ALA A 168 -12.09 2.83 -2.41
N THR A 169 -13.35 2.91 -1.98
CA THR A 169 -14.51 3.17 -2.84
C THR A 169 -15.02 4.61 -2.77
N ASP A 170 -14.32 5.50 -2.05
CA ASP A 170 -14.77 6.88 -1.87
C ASP A 170 -14.70 7.65 -3.20
N PRO A 171 -15.83 8.17 -3.73
CA PRO A 171 -15.84 8.88 -5.00
C PRO A 171 -14.94 10.11 -5.02
N GLU A 172 -14.81 10.80 -3.89
CA GLU A 172 -13.93 11.96 -3.77
C GLU A 172 -12.46 11.51 -3.88
N PHE A 173 -12.09 10.43 -3.19
CA PHE A 173 -10.73 9.93 -3.26
C PHE A 173 -10.37 9.38 -4.63
N LEU A 174 -11.30 8.65 -5.26
CA LEU A 174 -11.13 8.15 -6.63
C LEU A 174 -11.01 9.28 -7.65
N ALA A 175 -11.70 10.41 -7.47
CA ALA A 175 -11.62 11.56 -8.37
C ALA A 175 -10.26 12.27 -8.32
N TYR A 176 -9.55 12.22 -7.18
CA TYR A 176 -8.20 12.79 -7.04
C TYR A 176 -7.09 11.87 -7.57
N MET A 177 -7.40 10.61 -7.91
CA MET A 177 -6.40 9.68 -8.43
C MET A 177 -5.90 10.11 -9.82
N TYR A 178 -4.65 9.78 -10.12
CA TYR A 178 -4.05 10.00 -11.43
C TYR A 178 -4.91 9.41 -12.56
N ILE A 179 -5.06 10.13 -13.67
CA ILE A 179 -5.92 9.70 -14.79
C ILE A 179 -5.53 8.33 -15.36
N GLY A 180 -4.22 8.04 -15.49
CA GLY A 180 -3.71 6.75 -15.98
C GLY A 180 -3.92 5.59 -15.00
N TRP A 181 -4.25 5.90 -13.73
CA TRP A 181 -4.69 4.89 -12.77
C TRP A 181 -6.09 4.35 -13.13
N ASN A 182 -6.84 5.05 -14.00
CA ASN A 182 -8.19 4.70 -14.44
C ASN A 182 -9.17 4.46 -13.27
N PRO A 183 -9.44 5.47 -12.41
CA PRO A 183 -10.30 5.31 -11.24
C PRO A 183 -11.79 5.15 -11.57
N HIS A 184 -12.19 5.57 -12.78
CA HIS A 184 -13.57 5.52 -13.27
C HIS A 184 -13.98 4.14 -13.78
N LEU A 185 -13.02 3.24 -14.00
CA LEU A 185 -13.21 1.83 -14.37
C LEU A 185 -13.35 0.98 -13.12
#